data_AF-A0A7G2J0G8-F1
#
_entry.id   AF-A0A7G2J0G8-F1
#
_cell.length_a   1.000
_cell.length_b   1.000
_cell.length_c   1.000
_cell.angle_alpha   90.00
_cell.angle_beta   90.00
_cell.angle_gamma   90.00
#
_symmetry.space_group_name_H-M   'P 1'
#
loop_
_entity.id
_entity.type
_entity.pdbx_description
1 polymer ?
#
loop_
_entity_poly.entity_id
_entity_poly.type
_entity_poly.pdbx_seq_one_letter_code
_entity_poly.pdbx_strand_id
1 'polypeptide(L)'
;MASKFFIRRGKRLLGMTEPGKALLIIAERILNEASNVRRLADLFTNDTSGVLTIATTHTQARYSLPAVIKAFRELFPEVRLELIQGTPQEIDVLLQNGGADIGIASERLSSDPLLVAFPWFRWHHSLLVPQDHPLVKASPLTLESIAHWPLITYRQGITGRSRIDEAFCSQGADT
;
A
#
# COMPACT_ATOMS: atom_id res chain seq x y z
N MET A 1 -11.23 -37.85 6.25
CA MET A 1 -9.94 -37.83 5.51
C MET A 1 -9.05 -36.77 6.13
N ALA A 2 -7.91 -37.15 6.72
CA ALA A 2 -6.98 -36.20 7.33
C ALA A 2 -6.12 -35.54 6.24
N SER A 3 -6.53 -34.37 5.77
CA SER A 3 -5.76 -33.58 4.81
C SER A 3 -4.47 -33.11 5.48
N LYS A 4 -3.31 -33.53 4.98
CA LYS A 4 -2.01 -33.04 5.47
C LYS A 4 -1.90 -31.55 5.09
N PHE A 5 -1.96 -30.65 6.06
CA PHE A 5 -1.79 -29.20 5.83
C PHE A 5 -0.32 -28.79 5.63
N PHE A 6 0.62 -29.64 6.04
CA PHE A 6 2.05 -29.38 6.01
C PHE A 6 2.77 -30.35 5.08
N ILE A 7 3.70 -29.82 4.27
CA ILE A 7 4.68 -30.59 3.50
C ILE A 7 5.86 -30.90 4.43
N ARG A 8 6.17 -32.17 4.62
CA ARG A 8 7.27 -32.63 5.49
C ARG A 8 8.15 -33.63 4.76
N ARG A 9 9.46 -33.56 5.03
CA ARG A 9 10.43 -34.60 4.67
C ARG A 9 11.13 -35.06 5.95
N GLY A 10 10.72 -36.22 6.46
CA GLY A 10 11.10 -36.67 7.81
C GLY A 10 10.57 -35.70 8.88
N LYS A 11 11.45 -35.26 9.78
CA LYS A 11 11.12 -34.25 10.82
C LYS A 11 11.09 -32.80 10.30
N ARG A 12 11.62 -32.55 9.10
CA ARG A 12 11.76 -31.19 8.55
C ARG A 12 10.46 -30.70 7.91
N LEU A 13 10.00 -29.54 8.35
CA LEU A 13 8.89 -28.80 7.72
C LEU A 13 9.43 -28.11 6.47
N LEU A 14 8.81 -28.37 5.31
CA LEU A 14 9.19 -27.78 4.03
C LEU A 14 8.24 -26.68 3.56
N GLY A 15 7.02 -26.64 4.11
CA GLY A 15 6.03 -25.62 3.77
C GLY A 15 4.61 -26.12 4.04
N MET A 16 3.63 -25.40 3.48
CA MET A 16 2.22 -25.78 3.51
C MET A 16 1.78 -26.43 2.20
N THR A 17 0.84 -27.37 2.29
CA THR A 17 0.12 -27.86 1.12
C THR A 17 -0.89 -26.81 0.65
N GLU A 18 -1.46 -26.96 -0.55
CA GLU A 18 -2.51 -26.06 -1.03
C GLU A 18 -3.71 -25.95 -0.06
N PRO A 19 -4.26 -27.07 0.48
CA PRO A 19 -5.26 -26.98 1.54
C PRO A 19 -4.77 -26.27 2.81
N GLY A 20 -3.47 -26.41 3.15
CA GLY A 20 -2.86 -25.72 4.30
C GLY A 20 -2.77 -24.21 4.11
N LYS A 21 -2.42 -23.76 2.89
CA LYS A 21 -2.41 -22.33 2.54
C LYS A 21 -3.81 -21.74 2.59
N ALA A 22 -4.81 -22.45 2.06
CA ALA A 22 -6.21 -22.01 2.12
C ALA A 22 -6.70 -21.91 3.58
N LEU A 23 -6.33 -22.88 4.44
CA LEU A 23 -6.66 -22.84 5.87
C LEU A 23 -5.96 -21.67 6.58
N LEU A 24 -4.70 -21.37 6.26
CA LEU A 24 -3.95 -20.27 6.87
C LEU A 24 -4.67 -18.93 6.66
N ILE A 25 -5.15 -18.66 5.45
CA ILE A 25 -5.91 -17.43 5.15
C ILE A 25 -7.15 -17.31 6.05
N ILE A 26 -7.88 -18.40 6.24
CA ILE A 26 -9.07 -18.41 7.12
C ILE A 26 -8.67 -18.23 8.58
N ALA A 27 -7.62 -18.89 9.04
CA ALA A 27 -7.13 -18.79 10.41
C ALA A 27 -6.66 -17.36 10.75
N GLU A 28 -5.94 -16.71 9.83
CA GLU A 28 -5.52 -15.31 9.97
C GLU A 28 -6.73 -14.39 10.13
N ARG A 29 -7.77 -14.55 9.30
CA ARG A 29 -9.01 -13.77 9.41
C ARG A 29 -9.71 -13.96 10.77
N ILE A 30 -9.83 -15.20 11.26
CA ILE A 30 -10.45 -15.49 12.56
C ILE A 30 -9.66 -14.83 13.71
N LEU A 31 -8.33 -14.92 13.69
CA LEU A 31 -7.48 -14.33 14.72
C LEU A 31 -7.58 -12.80 14.73
N ASN A 32 -7.71 -12.19 13.55
CA ASN A 32 -7.89 -10.76 13.42
C ASN A 32 -9.29 -10.31 13.84
N GLU A 33 -10.35 -11.06 13.52
CA GLU A 33 -11.70 -10.82 14.06
C GLU A 33 -11.72 -10.92 15.60
N ALA A 34 -11.08 -11.93 16.18
CA ALA A 34 -10.96 -12.05 17.62
C ALA A 34 -10.20 -10.86 18.25
N SER A 35 -9.15 -10.39 17.59
CA SER A 35 -8.40 -9.20 18.01
C SER A 35 -9.25 -7.93 17.91
N ASN A 36 -10.07 -7.79 16.86
CA ASN A 36 -11.00 -6.68 16.70
C ASN A 36 -12.08 -6.67 17.78
N VAL A 37 -12.64 -7.82 18.15
CA VAL A 37 -13.60 -7.95 19.26
C VAL A 37 -12.96 -7.53 20.58
N ARG A 38 -11.70 -7.92 20.83
CA ARG A 38 -10.97 -7.49 22.01
C ARG A 38 -10.76 -5.97 22.03
N ARG A 39 -10.31 -5.39 20.92
CA ARG A 39 -10.13 -3.94 20.79
C ARG A 39 -11.45 -3.18 20.99
N LEU A 40 -12.57 -3.72 20.48
CA LEU A 40 -13.91 -3.20 20.74
C LEU A 40 -14.25 -3.20 22.23
N ALA A 41 -13.95 -4.27 22.95
CA ALA A 41 -14.13 -4.33 24.39
C ALA A 41 -13.26 -3.30 25.13
N ASP A 42 -12.01 -3.12 24.69
CA ASP A 42 -11.06 -2.16 25.27
C ASP A 42 -11.50 -0.69 25.06
N LEU A 43 -12.18 -0.39 23.94
CA LEU A 43 -12.77 0.95 23.68
C LEU A 43 -13.85 1.32 24.71
N PHE A 44 -14.61 0.35 25.22
CA PHE A 44 -15.61 0.59 26.26
C PHE A 44 -15.00 0.75 27.67
N THR A 45 -13.70 0.45 27.83
CA THR A 45 -12.95 0.69 29.07
C THR A 45 -12.20 2.03 29.11
N ASN A 46 -12.42 2.90 28.12
CA ASN A 46 -11.86 4.26 28.08
C ASN A 46 -10.33 4.31 28.12
N ASP A 47 -9.69 3.29 27.54
CA ASP A 47 -8.24 3.15 27.55
C ASP A 47 -7.68 3.82 26.28
N THR A 48 -6.88 4.87 26.46
CA THR A 48 -6.16 5.55 25.36
C THR A 48 -4.93 4.77 24.91
N SER A 49 -4.77 3.53 25.36
CA SER A 49 -3.68 2.64 25.02
C SER A 49 -4.08 1.63 23.93
N GLY A 50 -3.11 1.18 23.14
CA GLY A 50 -3.37 0.22 22.07
C GLY A 50 -2.31 0.22 20.98
N VAL A 51 -2.59 -0.50 19.89
CA VAL A 51 -1.74 -0.52 18.69
C VAL A 51 -2.52 0.05 17.53
N LEU A 52 -1.93 0.98 16.77
CA LEU A 52 -2.45 1.45 15.48
C LEU A 52 -1.46 1.04 14.39
N THR A 53 -1.89 0.16 13.49
CA THR A 53 -1.05 -0.37 12.41
C THR A 53 -1.40 0.29 11.08
N ILE A 54 -0.44 0.98 10.49
CA ILE A 54 -0.57 1.68 9.21
C ILE A 54 0.25 0.93 8.15
N ALA A 55 -0.42 0.41 7.13
CA ALA A 55 0.23 -0.14 5.95
C ALA A 55 0.40 0.96 4.88
N THR A 56 1.61 1.12 4.32
CA THR A 56 1.89 2.29 3.49
C THR A 56 2.95 2.05 2.41
N THR A 57 2.84 2.78 1.28
CA THR A 57 3.85 2.75 0.23
C THR A 57 5.11 3.53 0.62
N HIS A 58 6.27 3.14 0.08
CA HIS A 58 7.58 3.75 0.41
C HIS A 58 7.58 5.29 0.35
N THR A 59 6.99 5.88 -0.70
CA THR A 59 6.93 7.34 -0.86
C THR A 59 6.16 8.01 0.29
N GLN A 60 5.04 7.40 0.71
CA GLN A 60 4.21 7.95 1.79
C GLN A 60 4.91 7.79 3.15
N ALA A 61 5.52 6.63 3.42
CA ALA A 61 6.34 6.40 4.60
C ALA A 61 7.47 7.43 4.75
N ARG A 62 8.15 7.72 3.64
CA ARG A 62 9.35 8.57 3.65
C ARG A 62 9.07 10.07 3.66
N TYR A 63 8.04 10.53 2.96
CA TYR A 63 7.86 11.96 2.69
C TYR A 63 6.57 12.54 3.29
N SER A 64 5.50 11.77 3.39
CA SER A 64 4.20 12.29 3.83
C SER A 64 3.94 12.06 5.32
N LEU A 65 4.30 10.88 5.84
CA LEU A 65 3.96 10.46 7.19
C LEU A 65 4.84 11.01 8.32
N PRO A 66 6.12 11.39 8.16
CA PRO A 66 6.96 11.77 9.31
C PRO A 66 6.37 12.89 10.19
N ALA A 67 5.82 13.95 9.59
CA ALA A 67 5.21 15.05 10.33
C ALA A 67 3.92 14.62 11.05
N VAL A 68 3.09 13.80 10.39
CA VAL A 68 1.83 13.28 10.95
C VAL A 68 2.10 12.33 12.11
N ILE A 69 3.08 11.43 11.98
CA ILE A 69 3.47 10.50 13.03
C ILE A 69 3.98 11.26 14.26
N LYS A 70 4.78 12.32 14.05
CA LYS A 70 5.25 13.16 15.16
C LYS A 70 4.08 13.76 15.93
N ALA A 71 3.16 14.42 15.23
CA ALA A 71 1.99 15.03 15.85
C ALA A 71 1.09 13.98 16.53
N PHE A 72 0.89 12.82 15.91
CA PHE A 72 0.10 11.72 16.47
C PHE A 72 0.69 11.22 17.80
N ARG A 73 2.01 11.02 17.87
CA ARG A 73 2.68 10.55 19.09
C ARG A 73 2.62 11.56 20.24
N GLU A 74 2.56 12.86 19.92
CA GLU A 74 2.38 13.92 20.91
C GLU A 74 0.95 13.95 21.47
N LEU A 75 -0.05 13.69 20.62
CA LEU A 75 -1.47 13.66 21.00
C LEU A 75 -1.89 12.34 21.67
N PHE A 76 -1.26 11.22 21.31
CA PHE A 76 -1.62 9.87 21.75
C PHE A 76 -0.38 9.08 22.22
N PRO A 77 0.24 9.48 23.35
CA PRO A 77 1.51 8.88 23.80
C PRO A 77 1.39 7.40 24.18
N GLU A 78 0.21 6.95 24.61
CA GLU A 78 -0.06 5.56 25.01
C GLU A 78 -0.42 4.65 23.83
N VAL A 79 -0.57 5.18 22.61
CA VAL A 79 -0.84 4.39 21.40
C VAL A 79 0.48 4.03 20.72
N ARG A 80 0.74 2.73 20.61
CA ARG A 80 1.87 2.21 19.85
C ARG A 80 1.54 2.22 18.36
N LEU A 81 2.26 3.06 17.61
CA LEU A 81 2.11 3.13 16.16
C LEU A 81 3.08 2.15 15.47
N GLU A 82 2.53 1.29 14.62
CA GLU A 82 3.28 0.34 13.78
C GLU A 82 3.14 0.73 12.30
N LEU A 83 4.26 0.73 11.57
CA LEU A 83 4.28 1.03 10.14
C LEU A 83 4.74 -0.19 9.36
N ILE A 84 3.93 -0.64 8.43
CA ILE A 84 4.23 -1.74 7.52
C ILE A 84 4.40 -1.15 6.13
N GLN A 85 5.62 -1.20 5.60
CA GLN A 85 5.86 -0.77 4.23
C GLN A 85 5.50 -1.90 3.25
N GLY A 86 4.70 -1.60 2.23
CA GLY A 86 4.30 -2.57 1.21
C GLY A 86 3.88 -1.93 -0.12
N THR A 87 3.67 -2.78 -1.11
CA THR A 87 2.99 -2.45 -2.37
C THR A 87 1.49 -2.22 -2.13
N PRO A 88 0.78 -1.52 -3.04
CA PRO A 88 -0.67 -1.34 -2.93
C PRO A 88 -1.44 -2.67 -2.74
N GLN A 89 -1.04 -3.73 -3.43
CA GLN A 89 -1.67 -5.04 -3.34
C GLN A 89 -1.44 -5.70 -1.97
N GLU A 90 -0.23 -5.58 -1.42
CA GLU A 90 0.07 -6.07 -0.07
C GLU A 90 -0.69 -5.26 1.00
N ILE A 91 -0.84 -3.94 0.80
CA ILE A 91 -1.65 -3.09 1.69
C ILE A 91 -3.10 -3.56 1.69
N ASP A 92 -3.69 -3.85 0.53
CA ASP A 92 -5.06 -4.35 0.43
C ASP A 92 -5.23 -5.68 1.19
N VAL A 93 -4.30 -6.62 1.03
CA VAL A 93 -4.32 -7.90 1.76
C VAL A 93 -4.23 -7.68 3.27
N LEU A 94 -3.35 -6.77 3.72
CA LEU A 94 -3.24 -6.44 5.14
C LEU A 94 -4.52 -5.83 5.70
N LEU A 95 -5.20 -4.96 4.94
CA LEU A 95 -6.47 -4.39 5.35
C LEU A 95 -7.58 -5.45 5.41
N GLN A 96 -7.74 -6.24 4.35
CA GLN A 96 -8.78 -7.28 4.27
C GLN A 96 -8.65 -8.31 5.39
N ASN A 97 -7.42 -8.72 5.69
CA ASN A 97 -7.20 -9.71 6.71
C ASN A 97 -7.21 -9.10 8.10
N GLY A 98 -7.08 -7.78 8.28
CA GLY A 98 -6.98 -7.11 9.59
C GLY A 98 -5.55 -7.06 10.15
N GLY A 99 -4.54 -7.27 9.30
CA GLY A 99 -3.13 -7.04 9.63
C GLY A 99 -2.72 -5.56 9.62
N ALA A 100 -3.57 -4.67 9.09
CA ALA A 100 -3.44 -3.23 9.22
C ALA A 100 -4.81 -2.57 9.45
N ASP A 101 -4.80 -1.44 10.15
CA ASP A 101 -5.99 -0.64 10.46
C ASP A 101 -6.25 0.41 9.37
N ILE A 102 -5.18 0.97 8.79
CA ILE A 102 -5.24 2.03 7.78
C ILE A 102 -4.24 1.75 6.66
N GLY A 103 -4.67 1.93 5.41
CA GLY A 103 -3.83 1.87 4.23
C GLY A 103 -3.56 3.26 3.66
N ILE A 104 -2.29 3.59 3.41
CA ILE A 104 -1.89 4.88 2.80
C ILE A 104 -0.99 4.61 1.59
N ALA A 105 -1.56 4.72 0.39
CA ALA A 105 -0.87 4.41 -0.85
C ALA A 105 -0.77 5.62 -1.79
N SER A 106 0.25 5.59 -2.66
CA SER A 106 0.50 6.63 -3.67
C SER A 106 -0.36 6.46 -4.94
N GLU A 107 -0.97 5.29 -5.10
CA GLU A 107 -1.88 4.93 -6.18
C GLU A 107 -3.16 4.33 -5.61
N ARG A 108 -4.13 4.07 -6.50
CA ARG A 108 -5.44 3.57 -6.09
C ARG A 108 -5.28 2.18 -5.49
N LEU A 109 -5.66 2.03 -4.22
CA LEU A 109 -5.93 0.74 -3.59
C LEU A 109 -7.11 0.08 -4.32
N SER A 110 -7.19 -1.25 -4.35
CA SER A 110 -8.16 -2.00 -5.15
C SER A 110 -9.61 -1.48 -5.00
N SER A 111 -10.43 -1.73 -6.02
CA SER A 111 -11.87 -1.46 -5.96
C SER A 111 -12.62 -2.51 -5.13
N ASP A 112 -12.06 -2.88 -3.98
CA ASP A 112 -12.72 -3.80 -3.06
C ASP A 112 -13.92 -3.10 -2.41
N PRO A 113 -15.15 -3.64 -2.55
CA PRO A 113 -16.34 -3.06 -1.92
C PRO A 113 -16.29 -3.03 -0.39
N LEU A 114 -15.39 -3.80 0.25
CA LEU A 114 -15.20 -3.81 1.69
C LEU A 114 -14.25 -2.71 2.20
N LEU A 115 -13.52 -2.05 1.30
CA LEU A 115 -12.59 -0.98 1.65
C LEU A 115 -13.17 0.38 1.26
N VAL A 116 -13.15 1.31 2.22
CA VAL A 116 -13.49 2.71 1.97
C VAL A 116 -12.20 3.49 1.75
N ALA A 117 -12.02 4.02 0.54
CA ALA A 117 -10.89 4.85 0.19
C ALA A 117 -11.32 6.30 -0.08
N PHE A 118 -10.56 7.26 0.45
CA PHE A 118 -10.76 8.69 0.22
C PHE A 118 -9.44 9.36 -0.16
N PRO A 119 -9.47 10.41 -1.00
CA PRO A 119 -8.26 11.15 -1.35
C PRO A 119 -7.73 11.93 -0.16
N TRP A 120 -6.43 11.83 0.12
CA TRP A 120 -5.77 12.60 1.18
C TRP A 120 -5.17 13.91 0.65
N PHE A 121 -4.33 13.83 -0.38
CA PHE A 121 -3.78 15.00 -1.06
C PHE A 121 -3.49 14.70 -2.52
N ARG A 122 -3.23 15.76 -3.30
CA ARG A 122 -2.84 15.67 -4.71
C ARG A 122 -1.38 16.06 -4.85
N TRP A 123 -0.73 15.41 -5.80
CA TRP A 123 0.64 15.70 -6.20
C TRP A 123 0.73 15.52 -7.72
N HIS A 124 1.80 16.06 -8.31
CA HIS A 124 2.01 16.05 -9.75
C HIS A 124 3.38 15.46 -10.07
N HIS A 125 3.45 14.66 -11.13
CA HIS A 125 4.73 14.34 -11.77
C HIS A 125 5.28 15.57 -12.47
N SER A 126 6.60 15.68 -12.53
CA SER A 126 7.29 16.71 -13.28
C SER A 126 8.30 16.07 -14.22
N LEU A 127 8.42 16.62 -15.42
CA LEU A 127 9.42 16.19 -16.38
C LEU A 127 10.76 16.86 -16.05
N LEU A 128 11.83 16.07 -15.97
CA LEU A 128 13.18 16.55 -15.78
C LEU A 128 13.98 16.30 -17.07
N VAL A 129 14.56 17.36 -17.62
CA VAL A 129 15.38 17.32 -18.83
C VAL A 129 16.64 18.19 -18.66
N PRO A 130 17.71 17.93 -19.41
CA PRO A 130 18.84 18.86 -19.51
C PRO A 130 18.38 20.28 -19.88
N GLN A 131 19.11 21.32 -19.43
CA GLN A 131 18.73 22.72 -19.66
C GLN A 131 18.56 23.06 -21.15
N ASP A 132 19.33 22.43 -22.03
CA ASP A 132 19.28 22.66 -23.47
C ASP A 132 18.40 21.66 -24.24
N HIS A 133 17.62 20.84 -23.54
CA HIS A 133 16.78 19.83 -24.18
C HIS A 133 15.67 20.47 -25.02
N PRO A 134 15.34 19.94 -26.23
CA PRO A 134 14.32 20.53 -27.10
C PRO A 134 12.94 20.74 -26.43
N LEU A 135 12.55 19.85 -25.51
CA LEU A 135 11.30 19.96 -24.75
C LEU A 135 11.20 21.20 -23.85
N VAL A 136 12.32 21.87 -23.51
CA VAL A 136 12.31 23.13 -22.75
C VAL A 136 11.62 24.25 -23.56
N LYS A 137 11.65 24.17 -24.89
CA LYS A 137 11.03 25.15 -25.79
C LYS A 137 9.60 24.76 -26.21
N ALA A 138 9.14 23.57 -25.86
CA ALA A 138 7.80 23.10 -26.19
C ALA A 138 6.77 23.76 -25.25
N SER A 139 5.94 24.66 -25.79
CA SER A 139 4.88 25.33 -25.04
C SER A 139 3.59 25.41 -25.87
N PRO A 140 2.50 24.71 -25.48
CA PRO A 140 2.41 23.85 -24.30
C PRO A 140 3.21 22.54 -24.46
N LEU A 141 3.76 22.04 -23.36
CA LEU A 141 4.36 20.71 -23.32
C LEU A 141 3.23 19.67 -23.35
N THR A 142 3.24 18.79 -24.35
CA THR A 142 2.22 17.72 -24.51
C THR A 142 2.82 16.33 -24.30
N LEU A 143 1.99 15.33 -24.00
CA LEU A 143 2.43 13.95 -23.81
C LEU A 143 3.00 13.36 -25.10
N GLU A 144 2.41 13.71 -26.26
CA GLU A 144 2.93 13.30 -27.57
C GLU A 144 4.34 13.86 -27.78
N SER A 145 4.58 15.13 -27.43
CA SER A 145 5.90 15.75 -27.54
C SER A 145 6.94 14.99 -26.72
N ILE A 146 6.56 14.54 -25.51
CA ILE A 146 7.42 13.74 -24.63
C ILE A 146 7.67 12.35 -25.22
N ALA A 147 6.65 11.71 -25.79
CA ALA A 147 6.73 10.36 -26.35
C ALA A 147 7.68 10.21 -27.55
N HIS A 148 8.11 11.32 -28.16
CA HIS A 148 9.15 11.30 -29.20
C HIS A 148 10.56 11.02 -28.64
N TRP A 149 10.72 11.00 -27.32
CA TRP A 149 12.01 10.82 -26.64
C TRP A 149 11.99 9.57 -25.76
N PRO A 150 13.12 8.88 -25.60
CA PRO A 150 13.21 7.77 -24.65
C PRO A 150 12.98 8.28 -23.22
N LEU A 151 12.06 7.66 -22.50
CA LEU A 151 11.69 8.05 -21.15
C LEU A 151 12.35 7.15 -20.10
N ILE A 152 13.02 7.77 -19.13
CA ILE A 152 13.44 7.09 -17.91
C ILE A 152 12.40 7.41 -16.84
N THR A 153 11.68 6.39 -16.37
CA THR A 153 10.58 6.55 -15.41
C THR A 153 10.53 5.40 -14.38
N TYR A 154 9.64 5.49 -13.41
CA TYR A 154 9.49 4.57 -12.29
C TYR A 154 9.15 3.15 -12.72
N ARG A 155 9.47 2.13 -11.93
CA ARG A 155 8.95 0.77 -12.18
C ARG A 155 7.43 0.70 -11.91
N GLN A 156 6.76 -0.29 -12.47
CA GLN A 156 5.35 -0.55 -12.17
C GLN A 156 5.12 -0.80 -10.67
N GLY A 157 3.98 -0.33 -10.16
CA GLY A 157 3.57 -0.47 -8.75
C GLY A 157 4.27 0.49 -7.76
N ILE A 158 5.01 1.49 -8.24
CA ILE A 158 5.60 2.54 -7.40
C ILE A 158 5.33 3.93 -7.96
N THR A 159 5.22 4.91 -7.05
CA THR A 159 5.16 6.36 -7.36
C THR A 159 4.17 6.68 -8.49
N GLY A 160 2.98 6.07 -8.45
CA GLY A 160 1.91 6.34 -9.40
C GLY A 160 2.24 6.00 -10.85
N ARG A 161 3.15 5.05 -11.11
CA ARG A 161 3.54 4.63 -12.46
C ARG A 161 2.34 4.27 -13.34
N SER A 162 1.35 3.58 -12.78
CA SER A 162 0.08 3.25 -13.44
C SER A 162 -0.61 4.47 -14.06
N ARG A 163 -0.61 5.62 -13.36
CA ARG A 163 -1.19 6.87 -13.89
C ARG A 163 -0.37 7.52 -15.00
N ILE A 164 0.96 7.33 -14.99
CA ILE A 164 1.80 7.80 -16.10
C ILE A 164 1.46 6.99 -17.35
N ASP A 165 1.44 5.66 -17.22
CA ASP A 165 1.13 4.75 -18.33
C ASP A 165 -0.27 5.05 -18.89
N GLU A 166 -1.29 5.17 -18.02
CA GLU A 166 -2.65 5.55 -18.43
C GLU A 166 -2.69 6.90 -19.17
N ALA A 167 -1.93 7.90 -18.70
CA ALA A 167 -1.90 9.21 -19.33
C ALA A 167 -1.31 9.14 -20.74
N PHE A 168 -0.19 8.45 -20.96
CA PHE A 168 0.41 8.28 -22.28
C PHE A 168 -0.48 7.44 -23.20
N CYS A 169 -0.99 6.31 -22.71
CA CYS A 169 -1.88 5.45 -23.50
C CYS A 169 -3.16 6.19 -23.93
N SER A 170 -3.69 7.09 -23.08
CA SER A 170 -4.86 7.92 -23.44
C SER A 170 -4.63 8.86 -24.63
N GLN A 171 -3.37 9.16 -24.96
CA GLN A 171 -2.95 9.95 -26.11
C GLN A 171 -2.41 9.08 -27.26
N GLY A 172 -2.56 7.75 -27.18
CA GLY A 172 -2.05 6.82 -28.19
C GLY A 172 -0.52 6.69 -28.20
N ALA A 173 0.13 7.02 -27.09
CA ALA A 173 1.57 6.92 -26.91
C ALA A 173 1.92 5.87 -25.85
N ASP A 174 3.14 5.34 -25.91
CA ASP A 174 3.71 4.48 -24.88
C ASP A 174 4.83 5.22 -24.14
N THR A 175 5.05 4.85 -22.87
CA THR A 175 6.11 5.37 -21.99
C THR A 175 7.42 4.60 -22.14
#